data_AF-A0A8T7EPL6-F1
#
_entry.id   AF-A0A8T7EPL6-F1
#
_cell.length_a   1.000
_cell.length_b   1.000
_cell.length_c   1.000
_cell.angle_alpha   90.00
_cell.angle_beta   90.00
_cell.angle_gamma   90.00
#
_symmetry.space_group_name_H-M   'P 1'
#
loop_
_entity.id
_entity.type
_entity.pdbx_description
1 polymer ?
#
loop_
_entity_poly.entity_id
_entity_poly.type
_entity_poly.pdbx_seq_one_letter_code
_entity_poly.pdbx_strand_id
1 'polypeptide(L)'
;MFDLPLFPLQLVLFPLQSLALHIFEERYKEMINHCIATDSPFGIVLLEQGAAEEGRSRVEAKPTVVGTTAAITQVQHLPEGRMNIIVVGRERFRVSEFKYGQPYLVGSVEAAPMLHPGQYVRQESIDGLQQGITRYLKVLEGAGRIQPGARQTPERSADTEQSGGRHSPRHQRNTAAGTA
;
A
#
# COMPACT_ATOMS: atom_id res chain seq x y z
N MET A 1 -7.17 -6.30 -12.66
CA MET A 1 -8.30 -6.70 -11.82
C MET A 1 -7.89 -7.90 -11.00
N PHE A 2 -8.27 -7.95 -9.73
CA PHE A 2 -8.03 -9.09 -8.85
C PHE A 2 -9.22 -9.27 -7.91
N ASP A 3 -9.36 -10.46 -7.32
CA ASP A 3 -10.41 -10.76 -6.36
C ASP A 3 -9.95 -10.35 -4.96
N LEU A 4 -10.79 -9.60 -4.26
CA LEU A 4 -10.50 -9.08 -2.92
C LEU A 4 -11.65 -9.47 -1.97
N PRO A 5 -11.36 -10.13 -0.83
CA PRO A 5 -12.34 -10.31 0.23
C PRO A 5 -12.85 -8.96 0.73
N LEU A 6 -14.16 -8.79 0.86
CA LEU A 6 -14.79 -7.54 1.25
C LEU A 6 -15.49 -7.69 2.61
N PHE A 7 -15.28 -6.69 3.45
CA PHE A 7 -15.94 -6.52 4.73
C PHE A 7 -16.86 -5.30 4.68
N PRO A 8 -18.17 -5.49 4.47
CA PRO A 8 -19.14 -4.40 4.50
C PRO A 8 -19.35 -3.88 5.92
N LEU A 9 -19.14 -2.59 6.13
CA LEU A 9 -19.35 -1.92 7.43
C LEU A 9 -20.17 -0.64 7.26
N GLN A 10 -20.85 -0.19 8.31
CA GLN A 10 -21.53 1.12 8.33
C GLN A 10 -20.56 2.29 8.59
N LEU A 11 -19.33 2.18 8.08
CA LEU A 11 -18.29 3.19 8.22
C LEU A 11 -17.39 3.17 6.98
N VAL A 12 -16.66 4.26 6.77
CA VAL A 12 -15.63 4.37 5.74
C VAL A 12 -14.26 4.29 6.41
N LEU A 13 -13.40 3.41 5.89
CA LEU A 13 -11.97 3.42 6.21
C LEU A 13 -11.26 4.33 5.20
N PHE A 14 -10.51 5.31 5.67
CA PHE A 14 -9.65 6.13 4.80
C PHE A 14 -8.23 5.54 4.70
N PRO A 15 -7.50 5.82 3.61
CA PRO A 15 -6.06 5.58 3.55
C PRO A 15 -5.34 6.14 4.79
N LEU A 16 -4.40 5.38 5.33
CA LEU A 16 -3.60 5.67 6.53
C LEU A 16 -4.39 5.73 7.86
N GLN A 17 -5.71 5.61 7.84
CA GLN A 17 -6.51 5.54 9.05
C GLN A 17 -6.33 4.17 9.73
N SER A 18 -6.17 4.18 11.05
CA SER A 18 -6.19 2.97 11.88
C SER A 18 -7.61 2.67 12.35
N LEU A 19 -8.01 1.40 12.33
CA LEU A 19 -9.32 0.95 12.80
C LEU A 19 -9.18 -0.34 13.62
N ALA A 20 -9.81 -0.36 14.80
CA ALA A 20 -9.92 -1.56 15.62
C ALA A 20 -11.23 -2.29 15.29
N LEU A 21 -11.16 -3.61 15.09
CA LEU A 21 -12.31 -4.46 14.77
C LEU A 21 -12.36 -5.65 15.71
N HIS A 22 -13.57 -5.97 16.18
CA HIS A 22 -13.87 -7.20 16.89
C HIS A 22 -14.54 -8.19 15.94
N ILE A 23 -13.88 -9.32 15.70
CA ILE A 23 -14.29 -10.36 14.75
C ILE A 23 -14.88 -11.54 15.53
N PHE A 24 -16.17 -11.79 15.32
CA PHE A 24 -16.90 -12.86 16.02
C PHE A 24 -17.81 -13.69 15.10
N GLU A 25 -18.22 -13.17 13.94
CA GLU A 25 -18.99 -13.94 12.96
C GLU A 25 -18.10 -14.94 12.23
N GLU A 26 -18.58 -16.17 12.06
CA GLU A 26 -17.79 -17.28 11.51
C GLU A 26 -17.20 -16.99 10.12
N ARG A 27 -18.01 -16.41 9.23
CA ARG A 27 -17.57 -15.99 7.89
C ARG A 27 -16.39 -15.00 7.93
N TYR A 28 -16.36 -14.10 8.91
CA TYR A 28 -15.28 -13.11 9.01
C TYR A 28 -14.08 -13.68 9.75
N LYS A 29 -14.25 -14.66 10.64
CA LYS A 29 -13.12 -15.43 11.16
C LYS A 29 -12.40 -16.14 10.02
N GLU A 30 -13.14 -16.82 9.15
CA GLU A 30 -12.60 -17.50 7.97
C GLU A 30 -11.87 -16.52 7.04
N MET A 31 -12.52 -15.40 6.71
CA MET A 31 -11.94 -14.34 5.87
C MET A 31 -10.62 -13.80 6.44
N ILE A 32 -10.60 -13.47 7.74
CA ILE A 32 -9.42 -12.87 8.38
C ILE A 32 -8.30 -13.89 8.52
N ASN A 33 -8.61 -15.15 8.86
CA ASN A 33 -7.63 -16.22 8.88
C ASN A 33 -7.01 -16.47 7.51
N HIS A 34 -7.82 -16.45 6.44
CA HIS A 34 -7.31 -16.51 5.06
C HIS A 34 -6.33 -15.36 4.79
N CYS A 35 -6.73 -14.12 5.09
CA CYS A 35 -5.89 -12.94 4.86
C CYS A 35 -4.57 -12.97 5.64
N ILE A 36 -4.58 -13.48 6.87
CA ILE A 36 -3.36 -13.67 7.69
C ILE A 36 -2.47 -14.73 7.06
N ALA A 37 -3.04 -15.86 6.63
CA ALA A 37 -2.28 -16.97 6.06
C ALA A 37 -1.62 -16.62 4.71
N THR A 38 -2.26 -15.76 3.92
CA THR A 38 -1.76 -15.33 2.60
C THR A 38 -1.02 -13.99 2.63
N ASP A 39 -0.83 -13.38 3.80
CA ASP A 39 -0.28 -12.03 3.98
C ASP A 39 -0.91 -10.99 3.02
N SER A 40 -2.23 -11.07 2.86
CA SER A 40 -2.98 -10.25 1.90
C SER A 40 -3.95 -9.32 2.62
N PRO A 41 -4.15 -8.08 2.14
CA PRO A 41 -5.18 -7.21 2.68
C PRO A 41 -6.58 -7.72 2.31
N PHE A 42 -7.58 -7.25 3.06
CA PHE A 42 -9.00 -7.32 2.66
C PHE A 42 -9.52 -5.92 2.34
N GLY A 43 -10.69 -5.79 1.73
CA GLY A 43 -11.32 -4.51 1.44
C GLY A 43 -12.40 -4.15 2.45
N ILE A 44 -12.45 -2.90 2.89
CA ILE A 44 -13.61 -2.37 3.62
C ILE A 44 -14.44 -1.51 2.67
N VAL A 45 -15.73 -1.83 2.56
CA VAL A 45 -16.71 -1.08 1.77
C VAL A 45 -17.82 -0.57 2.68
N LEU A 46 -18.34 0.63 2.40
CA LEU A 46 -19.48 1.16 3.14
C LEU A 46 -20.72 0.33 2.79
N LEU A 47 -21.47 -0.08 3.80
CA LEU A 47 -22.78 -0.70 3.69
C LEU A 47 -23.84 0.39 3.87
N GLU A 48 -24.47 0.81 2.78
CA GLU A 48 -25.57 1.79 2.83
C GLU A 48 -26.82 1.10 3.35
N GLN A 49 -27.39 1.63 4.44
CA GLN A 49 -28.76 1.31 4.82
C GLN A 49 -29.68 2.13 3.93
N GLY A 50 -30.52 1.50 3.13
CA GLY A 50 -31.50 2.26 2.37
C GLY A 50 -32.52 2.89 3.32
N ALA A 51 -32.80 4.18 3.12
CA ALA A 51 -33.92 4.83 3.78
C ALA A 51 -35.21 4.15 3.30
N ALA A 52 -36.07 3.71 4.21
CA ALA A 52 -37.42 3.36 3.85
C ALA A 52 -38.13 4.66 3.45
N GLU A 53 -38.37 4.86 2.16
CA GLU A 53 -39.38 5.83 1.73
C GLU A 53 -40.73 5.36 2.30
N GLU A 54 -41.50 6.31 2.86
CA GLU A 54 -42.78 6.06 3.51
C GLU A 54 -43.63 5.05 2.71
N GLY A 55 -43.82 3.85 3.28
CA GLY A 55 -44.68 2.81 2.71
C GLY A 55 -44.02 1.72 1.87
N ARG A 56 -42.67 1.69 1.74
CA ARG A 56 -41.98 0.54 1.10
C ARG A 56 -41.16 -0.27 2.09
N SER A 57 -41.24 -1.59 1.94
CA SER A 57 -40.49 -2.57 2.71
C SER A 57 -38.99 -2.25 2.64
N ARG A 58 -38.34 -2.30 3.81
CA ARG A 58 -36.91 -2.07 4.07
C ARG A 58 -36.03 -2.36 2.84
N VAL A 59 -35.42 -1.30 2.29
CA VAL A 59 -34.44 -1.43 1.20
C VAL A 59 -33.27 -2.27 1.72
N GLU A 60 -32.92 -3.34 1.00
CA GLU A 60 -31.80 -4.22 1.35
C GLU A 60 -30.51 -3.41 1.46
N ALA A 61 -29.76 -3.63 2.54
CA ALA A 61 -28.50 -2.92 2.76
C ALA A 61 -27.51 -3.26 1.64
N LYS A 62 -27.00 -2.24 0.94
CA LYS A 62 -26.20 -2.42 -0.28
C LYS A 62 -24.76 -1.95 -0.07
N PRO A 63 -23.74 -2.78 -0.35
CA PRO A 63 -22.36 -2.33 -0.35
C PRO A 63 -22.10 -1.31 -1.46
N THR A 64 -21.36 -0.27 -1.12
CA THR A 64 -20.85 0.71 -2.08
C THR A 64 -19.74 0.12 -2.95
N VAL A 65 -19.57 0.70 -4.14
CA VAL A 65 -18.58 0.22 -5.12
C VAL A 65 -17.17 0.79 -4.90
N VAL A 66 -16.97 1.69 -3.92
CA VAL A 66 -15.63 2.22 -3.60
C VAL A 66 -15.31 1.88 -2.16
N GLY A 67 -14.12 1.33 -1.95
CA GLY A 67 -13.63 0.96 -0.64
C GLY A 67 -12.14 1.22 -0.47
N THR A 68 -11.62 0.83 0.68
CA THR A 68 -10.20 0.96 1.02
C THR A 68 -9.67 -0.39 1.48
N THR A 69 -8.52 -0.81 0.93
CA THR A 69 -7.84 -2.02 1.40
C THR A 69 -7.35 -1.81 2.83
N ALA A 70 -7.57 -2.78 3.70
CA ALA A 70 -7.20 -2.80 5.10
C ALA A 70 -6.09 -3.84 5.29
N ALA A 71 -4.90 -3.36 5.69
CA ALA A 71 -3.80 -4.23 6.08
C ALA A 71 -3.89 -4.51 7.58
N ILE A 72 -3.84 -5.78 7.96
CA ILE A 72 -3.86 -6.20 9.37
C ILE A 72 -2.48 -5.91 9.97
N THR A 73 -2.44 -5.09 11.02
CA THR A 73 -1.19 -4.71 11.70
C THR A 73 -1.03 -5.37 13.07
N GLN A 74 -2.15 -5.76 13.70
CA GLN A 74 -2.12 -6.47 14.97
C GLN A 74 -3.29 -7.45 15.02
N VAL A 75 -3.04 -8.62 15.62
CA VAL A 75 -4.05 -9.63 15.89
C VAL A 75 -3.93 -10.07 17.35
N GLN A 76 -5.05 -10.08 18.05
CA GLN A 76 -5.20 -10.70 19.36
C GLN A 76 -6.28 -11.76 19.26
N HIS A 77 -5.89 -13.02 19.41
CA HIS A 77 -6.84 -14.13 19.48
C HIS A 77 -7.54 -14.16 20.83
N LEU A 78 -8.82 -14.52 20.80
CA LEU A 78 -9.71 -14.66 21.94
C LEU A 78 -10.32 -16.07 21.93
N PRO A 79 -10.95 -16.52 23.03
CA PRO A 79 -11.65 -17.80 23.07
C PRO A 79 -12.67 -17.95 21.93
N GLU A 80 -12.92 -19.21 21.53
CA GLU A 80 -13.90 -19.57 20.49
C GLU A 80 -13.57 -19.01 19.08
N GLY A 81 -12.28 -18.77 18.82
CA GLY A 81 -11.79 -18.27 17.53
C GLY A 81 -12.13 -16.80 17.26
N ARG A 82 -12.62 -16.07 18.27
CA ARG A 82 -12.82 -14.63 18.18
C ARG A 82 -11.47 -13.90 18.07
N MET A 83 -11.47 -12.73 17.46
CA MET A 83 -10.25 -11.94 17.29
C MET A 83 -10.52 -10.46 17.51
N ASN A 84 -9.62 -9.77 18.19
CA ASN A 84 -9.47 -8.32 18.07
C ASN A 84 -8.36 -8.04 17.07
N ILE A 85 -8.63 -7.26 16.03
CA ILE A 85 -7.62 -6.86 15.05
C ILE A 85 -7.49 -5.35 14.98
N ILE A 86 -6.27 -4.88 14.73
CA ILE A 86 -6.01 -3.51 14.28
C ILE A 86 -5.67 -3.57 12.80
N VAL A 87 -6.30 -2.71 12.02
CA VAL A 87 -6.03 -2.56 10.59
C VAL A 87 -5.66 -1.13 10.24
N VAL A 88 -4.85 -0.97 9.21
CA VAL A 88 -4.50 0.33 8.64
C VAL A 88 -4.96 0.37 7.18
N GLY A 89 -5.70 1.42 6.83
CA GLY A 89 -6.10 1.68 5.45
C GLY A 89 -4.89 1.91 4.55
N ARG A 90 -4.86 1.28 3.37
CA ARG A 90 -3.83 1.45 2.35
C ARG A 90 -4.41 2.17 1.15
N GLU A 91 -4.66 1.45 0.07
CA GLU A 91 -5.11 2.03 -1.19
C GLU A 91 -6.63 1.97 -1.32
N ARG A 92 -7.17 2.89 -2.12
CA ARG A 92 -8.57 2.83 -2.53
C ARG A 92 -8.72 1.88 -3.71
N PHE A 93 -9.86 1.22 -3.77
CA PHE A 93 -10.24 0.38 -4.91
C PHE A 93 -11.69 0.67 -5.33
N ARG A 94 -12.01 0.28 -6.56
CA ARG A 94 -13.37 0.24 -7.08
C ARG A 94 -13.75 -1.21 -7.35
N VAL A 95 -14.93 -1.61 -6.89
CA VAL A 95 -15.54 -2.92 -7.17
C VAL A 95 -16.25 -2.85 -8.51
N SER A 96 -15.86 -3.73 -9.43
CA SER A 96 -16.52 -3.91 -10.72
C SER A 96 -17.67 -4.92 -10.63
N GLU A 97 -17.52 -5.94 -9.78
CA GLU A 97 -18.50 -7.02 -9.60
C GLU A 97 -18.47 -7.57 -8.17
N PHE A 98 -19.63 -7.85 -7.60
CA PHE A 98 -19.78 -8.50 -6.29
C PHE A 98 -20.12 -9.99 -6.46
N LYS A 99 -19.41 -10.86 -5.73
CA LYS A 99 -19.59 -12.32 -5.74
C LYS A 99 -20.09 -12.77 -4.36
N TYR A 100 -21.29 -13.34 -4.32
CA TYR A 100 -21.99 -13.77 -3.09
C TYR A 100 -21.93 -15.28 -2.83
N GLY A 101 -21.20 -16.04 -3.65
CA GLY A 101 -21.13 -17.50 -3.57
C GLY A 101 -20.12 -18.06 -2.55
N GLN A 102 -19.43 -17.19 -1.80
CA GLN A 102 -18.44 -17.55 -0.79
C GLN A 102 -18.96 -17.23 0.61
N PRO A 103 -18.35 -17.78 1.69
CA PRO A 103 -18.77 -17.52 3.07
C PRO A 103 -18.82 -16.03 3.42
N TYR A 104 -17.95 -15.24 2.81
CA TYR A 104 -17.87 -13.79 2.89
C TYR A 104 -17.95 -13.16 1.50
N LEU A 105 -18.28 -11.86 1.45
CA LEU A 105 -18.39 -11.12 0.20
C LEU A 105 -17.02 -11.03 -0.48
N VAL A 106 -16.97 -11.26 -1.78
CA VAL A 106 -15.76 -11.03 -2.59
C VAL A 106 -16.10 -10.04 -3.70
N GLY A 107 -15.16 -9.15 -4.01
CA GLY A 107 -15.28 -8.21 -5.11
C GLY A 107 -14.18 -8.44 -6.16
N SER A 108 -14.54 -8.41 -7.44
CA SER A 108 -13.57 -8.18 -8.51
C SER A 108 -13.23 -6.68 -8.49
N VAL A 109 -11.98 -6.31 -8.18
CA VAL A 109 -11.60 -4.91 -7.94
C VAL A 109 -10.51 -4.40 -8.87
N GLU A 110 -10.52 -3.07 -9.05
CA GLU A 110 -9.46 -2.29 -9.70
C GLU A 110 -8.96 -1.18 -8.78
N ALA A 111 -7.71 -0.78 -8.95
CA ALA A 111 -7.11 0.30 -8.17
C ALA A 111 -7.82 1.63 -8.49
N ALA A 112 -8.17 2.38 -7.43
CA ALA A 112 -8.81 3.70 -7.54
C ALA A 112 -8.00 4.76 -6.78
N PRO A 113 -6.70 4.94 -7.11
CA PRO A 113 -5.77 5.73 -6.31
C PRO A 113 -6.32 7.14 -6.05
N MET A 114 -5.99 7.71 -4.89
CA MET A 114 -6.28 9.12 -4.65
C MET A 114 -5.53 9.94 -5.68
N LEU A 115 -6.23 10.84 -6.38
CA LEU A 115 -5.57 11.84 -7.21
C LEU A 115 -4.61 12.61 -6.31
N HIS A 116 -3.32 12.60 -6.64
CA HIS A 116 -2.32 13.27 -5.82
C HIS A 116 -2.69 14.76 -5.70
N PRO A 117 -2.49 15.37 -4.51
CA PRO A 117 -2.66 16.81 -4.35
C PRO A 117 -1.92 17.61 -5.42
N GLY A 118 -0.81 17.09 -5.97
CA GLY A 118 -0.06 17.70 -7.08
C GLY A 118 -0.87 18.03 -8.34
N GLN A 119 -2.04 17.42 -8.54
CA GLN A 119 -2.98 17.79 -9.62
C GLN A 119 -3.86 19.01 -9.25
N TYR A 120 -3.88 19.40 -7.97
CA TYR A 120 -4.61 20.54 -7.41
C TYR A 120 -3.70 21.52 -6.64
N VAL A 121 -2.39 21.28 -6.56
CA VAL A 121 -1.45 22.25 -5.98
C VAL A 121 -1.37 23.41 -6.96
N ARG A 122 -2.08 24.48 -6.65
CA ARG A 122 -1.94 25.75 -7.36
C ARG A 122 -0.49 26.24 -7.22
N GLN A 123 0.12 26.74 -8.28
CA GLN A 123 1.52 27.19 -8.30
C GLN A 123 1.84 28.14 -7.11
N GLU A 124 0.89 28.99 -6.75
CA GLU A 124 0.92 29.90 -5.60
C GLU A 124 1.26 29.20 -4.27
N SER A 125 0.76 27.98 -4.06
CA SER A 125 1.02 27.18 -2.86
C SER A 125 2.43 26.60 -2.84
N ILE A 126 3.02 26.34 -4.02
CA ILE A 126 4.43 25.91 -4.15
C ILE A 126 5.35 27.08 -3.81
N ASP A 127 5.06 28.26 -4.34
CA ASP A 127 5.88 29.45 -4.13
C ASP A 127 5.91 29.85 -2.65
N GLY A 128 4.75 29.80 -1.98
CA GLY A 128 4.65 30.04 -0.54
C GLY A 128 5.45 29.03 0.29
N LEU A 129 5.40 27.74 -0.06
CA LEU A 129 6.17 26.70 0.60
C LEU A 129 7.68 26.87 0.36
N GLN A 130 8.09 27.15 -0.87
CA GLN A 130 9.49 27.41 -1.20
C GLN A 130 10.05 28.59 -0.42
N GLN A 131 9.29 29.69 -0.30
CA GLN A 131 9.68 30.84 0.51
C GLN A 131 9.78 30.49 1.99
N GLY A 132 8.82 29.74 2.52
CA GLY A 132 8.81 29.29 3.92
C GLY A 132 10.01 28.39 4.24
N ILE A 133 10.26 27.37 3.40
CA ILE A 133 11.40 26.45 3.54
C ILE A 133 12.72 27.22 3.41
N THR A 134 12.85 28.12 2.42
CA THR A 134 14.06 28.92 2.23
C THR A 134 14.34 29.81 3.45
N ARG A 135 13.30 30.44 4.02
CA ARG A 135 13.43 31.23 5.24
C ARG A 135 13.87 30.37 6.42
N TYR A 136 13.25 29.21 6.59
CA TYR A 136 13.59 28.28 7.66
C TYR A 136 15.04 27.78 7.54
N LEU A 137 15.47 27.38 6.34
CA LEU A 137 16.85 26.94 6.09
C LEU A 137 17.85 28.06 6.38
N LYS A 138 17.58 29.30 5.98
CA LYS A 138 18.44 30.45 6.34
C LYS A 138 18.55 30.66 7.84
N VAL A 139 17.47 30.46 8.60
CA VAL A 139 17.50 30.54 10.06
C VAL A 139 18.37 29.41 10.64
N LEU A 140 18.25 28.19 10.11
CA LEU A 140 19.08 27.07 10.55
C LEU A 140 20.57 27.24 10.18
N GLU A 141 20.86 27.81 9.02
CA GLU A 141 22.22 28.20 8.59
C GLU A 141 22.79 29.26 9.52
N GLY A 142 22.04 30.34 9.79
CA GLY A 142 22.46 31.39 10.72
C GLY A 142 22.63 30.91 12.16
N ALA A 143 21.90 29.87 12.56
CA ALA A 143 22.04 29.20 13.85
C ALA A 143 23.17 28.15 13.88
N GLY A 144 23.92 27.97 12.79
CA GLY A 144 25.02 27.00 12.68
C GLY A 144 24.56 25.54 12.74
N ARG A 145 23.25 25.27 12.56
CA ARG A 145 22.65 23.92 12.63
C ARG A 145 22.69 23.20 11.28
N ILE A 146 22.90 23.93 10.19
CA ILE A 146 23.07 23.40 8.83
C ILE A 146 24.19 24.17 8.14
N GLN A 147 25.06 23.48 7.39
CA GLN A 147 26.03 24.10 6.48
C GLN A 147 25.49 24.01 5.05
N PRO A 148 25.24 25.15 4.36
CA PRO A 148 24.84 25.13 2.97
C PRO A 148 26.04 24.73 2.10
N GLY A 149 25.99 23.54 1.50
CA GLY A 149 27.04 23.07 0.60
C GLY A 149 27.31 21.58 0.61
N ALA A 150 26.79 20.80 1.56
CA ALA A 150 26.93 19.35 1.55
C ALA A 150 25.95 18.69 0.56
N ARG A 151 26.04 19.02 -0.73
CA ARG A 151 25.67 18.05 -1.77
C ARG A 151 26.74 16.96 -1.76
N GLN A 152 26.62 16.03 -0.82
CA GLN A 152 27.08 14.68 -1.10
C GLN A 152 25.93 14.02 -1.85
N THR A 153 25.88 14.24 -3.17
CA THR A 153 25.27 13.24 -4.04
C THR A 153 25.92 11.91 -3.65
N PRO A 154 25.16 10.88 -3.27
CA PRO A 154 25.72 9.54 -3.21
C PRO A 154 26.28 9.30 -4.60
N GLU A 155 27.60 9.17 -4.72
CA GLU A 155 28.19 8.70 -5.96
C GLU A 155 27.49 7.37 -6.26
N ARG A 156 26.69 7.36 -7.33
CA ARG A 156 26.27 6.12 -7.95
C ARG A 156 27.58 5.45 -8.33
N SER A 157 27.98 4.46 -7.54
CA SER A 157 28.99 3.49 -7.92
C SER A 157 28.54 2.92 -9.26
N ALA A 158 29.13 3.45 -10.33
CA ALA A 158 29.00 2.96 -11.69
C ALA A 158 29.83 1.68 -11.81
N ASP A 159 29.51 0.71 -10.99
CA ASP A 159 29.87 -0.68 -11.21
C ASP A 159 28.61 -1.34 -11.74
N THR A 160 28.55 -1.45 -13.06
CA THR A 160 28.23 -2.68 -13.82
C THR A 160 28.03 -2.26 -15.27
N GLU A 161 28.69 -3.01 -16.16
CA GLU A 161 28.54 -3.03 -17.63
C GLU A 161 29.50 -2.16 -18.44
N GLN A 162 30.77 -2.60 -18.51
CA GLN A 162 31.43 -2.68 -19.81
C GLN A 162 31.53 -4.14 -20.26
N SER A 163 30.57 -4.48 -21.11
CA SER A 163 30.55 -5.64 -21.99
C SER A 163 31.84 -5.74 -22.81
N GLY A 164 32.45 -6.92 -22.77
CA GLY A 164 32.86 -7.70 -23.95
C GLY A 164 33.80 -7.06 -24.98
N GLY A 165 34.99 -7.65 -25.14
CA GLY A 165 35.58 -7.73 -26.46
C GLY A 165 37.10 -7.89 -26.57
N ARG A 166 37.54 -9.14 -26.68
CA ARG A 166 38.65 -9.62 -27.53
C ARG A 166 40.08 -9.13 -27.22
N HIS A 167 40.91 -10.02 -26.70
CA HIS A 167 42.22 -10.28 -27.31
C HIS A 167 42.72 -11.71 -27.07
N SER A 168 43.25 -12.30 -28.16
CA SER A 168 43.68 -13.68 -28.33
C SER A 168 44.93 -14.06 -27.51
N PRO A 169 45.17 -15.37 -27.27
CA PRO A 169 46.29 -15.84 -26.47
C PRO A 169 47.59 -15.83 -27.29
N ARG A 170 48.62 -15.15 -26.80
CA ARG A 170 49.99 -15.25 -27.32
C ARG A 170 50.85 -16.03 -26.33
N HIS A 171 51.23 -17.23 -26.76
CA HIS A 171 52.45 -17.99 -26.44
C HIS A 171 53.19 -17.68 -25.13
N GLN A 172 53.12 -18.61 -24.18
CA GLN A 172 54.29 -18.98 -23.39
C GLN A 172 54.73 -20.40 -23.77
N ARG A 173 55.95 -20.46 -24.30
CA ARG A 173 56.72 -21.68 -24.51
C ARG A 173 57.11 -22.20 -23.13
N ASN A 174 56.84 -23.46 -22.85
CA ASN A 174 57.58 -24.17 -21.83
C ASN A 174 58.08 -25.48 -22.44
N THR A 175 59.37 -25.48 -22.76
CA THR A 175 60.11 -26.63 -23.27
C THR A 175 60.51 -27.50 -22.08
N ALA A 176 59.97 -28.71 -22.01
CA ALA A 176 60.49 -29.80 -21.20
C ALA A 176 60.86 -30.98 -22.11
N ALA A 177 62.17 -31.21 -22.23
CA ALA A 177 62.83 -32.48 -22.57
C ALA A 177 64.14 -32.42 -21.76
N GLY A 178 64.41 -33.31 -20.79
CA GLY A 178 65.00 -34.63 -21.03
C GLY A 178 66.40 -34.44 -21.64
N THR A 179 67.52 -34.84 -21.04
CA THR A 179 67.85 -36.21 -20.59
C THR A 179 69.29 -36.22 -20.01
N ALA A 180 69.58 -37.24 -19.19
CA ALA A 180 70.90 -37.80 -18.81
C ALA A 180 71.70 -37.10 -17.71
#